data_AF-A0A0E0MTN8-F1
#
_entry.id   AF-A0A0E0MTN8-F1
#
_cell.length_a   1.000
_cell.length_b   1.000
_cell.length_c   1.000
_cell.angle_alpha   90.00
_cell.angle_beta   90.00
_cell.angle_gamma   90.00
#
_symmetry.space_group_name_H-M   'P 1'
#
loop_
_entity.id
_entity.type
_entity.pdbx_description
1 polymer ?
#
loop_
_entity_poly.entity_id
_entity_poly.type
_entity_poly.pdbx_seq_one_letter_code
_entity_poly.pdbx_strand_id
1 'polypeptide(L)'
;MFSAKARWIVAVVLRVAAAGAAAVAAVLMAMSHDEVIVYGMEVQAKFRYTPSLVFFVAANAAVSACSLVVLLVPSSTSKLAARLLLMADVVLGMVLAGAFAAAGAMAELGKNGNSHAGWIAICVQVPLFCDRVRSALVAGSATIVLYYLMLMYSIYTLPMFP
;
A
#
# COMPACT_ATOMS: atom_id res chain seq x y z
N MET A 1 9.24 31.70 -0.51
CA MET A 1 9.24 30.99 -1.80
C MET A 1 10.42 30.02 -1.80
N PHE A 2 10.20 28.72 -1.65
CA PHE A 2 11.29 27.73 -1.56
C PHE A 2 12.05 27.63 -2.88
N SER A 3 13.39 27.54 -2.81
CA SER A 3 14.26 27.32 -3.98
C SER A 3 13.85 26.06 -4.75
N ALA A 4 13.99 26.04 -6.07
CA ALA A 4 13.67 24.89 -6.92
C ALA A 4 14.37 23.60 -6.46
N LYS A 5 15.60 23.72 -5.93
CA LYS A 5 16.35 22.62 -5.33
C LYS A 5 15.67 22.08 -4.07
N ALA A 6 15.24 22.95 -3.16
CA ALA A 6 14.51 22.57 -1.95
C ALA A 6 13.18 21.88 -2.30
N ARG A 7 12.49 22.38 -3.32
CA ARG A 7 11.22 21.77 -3.75
C ARG A 7 11.38 20.34 -4.26
N TRP A 8 12.45 20.10 -5.04
CA TRP A 8 12.79 18.79 -5.56
C TRP A 8 13.22 17.83 -4.45
N ILE A 9 14.05 18.29 -3.51
CA ILE A 9 14.48 17.48 -2.35
C ILE A 9 13.27 17.01 -1.54
N VAL A 10 12.32 17.90 -1.24
CA VAL A 10 11.10 17.52 -0.49
C VAL A 10 10.29 16.46 -1.25
N ALA A 11 10.12 16.61 -2.58
CA ALA A 11 9.41 15.61 -3.38
C ALA A 11 10.10 14.24 -3.37
N VAL A 12 11.44 14.22 -3.46
CA VAL A 12 12.23 12.99 -3.42
C VAL A 12 12.14 12.32 -2.05
N VAL A 13 12.31 13.08 -0.97
CA VAL A 13 12.21 12.55 0.41
C VAL A 13 10.85 11.93 0.65
N LEU A 14 9.78 12.59 0.23
CA LEU A 14 8.41 12.10 0.40
C LEU A 14 8.13 10.85 -0.43
N ARG A 15 8.67 10.76 -1.65
CA ARG A 15 8.62 9.54 -2.48
C ARG A 15 9.36 8.38 -1.83
N VAL A 16 10.57 8.60 -1.34
CA VAL A 16 11.38 7.55 -0.68
C VAL A 16 10.69 7.07 0.59
N ALA A 17 10.13 7.99 1.39
CA ALA A 17 9.38 7.64 2.59
C ALA A 17 8.13 6.80 2.26
N ALA A 18 7.35 7.20 1.26
CA ALA A 18 6.17 6.46 0.83
C ALA A 18 6.54 5.07 0.26
N ALA A 19 7.60 4.98 -0.55
CA ALA A 19 8.09 3.71 -1.09
C ALA A 19 8.61 2.78 0.02
N GLY A 20 9.33 3.32 1.00
CA GLY A 20 9.80 2.56 2.16
C GLY A 20 8.64 2.02 3.00
N ALA A 21 7.63 2.85 3.29
CA ALA A 21 6.43 2.42 3.98
C ALA A 21 5.67 1.34 3.20
N ALA A 22 5.54 1.49 1.87
CA ALA A 22 4.93 0.50 1.00
C ALA A 22 5.68 -0.84 1.01
N ALA A 23 7.01 -0.79 0.94
CA ALA A 23 7.85 -1.98 1.01
C ALA A 23 7.71 -2.70 2.36
N VAL A 24 7.70 -1.96 3.47
CA VAL A 24 7.46 -2.53 4.81
C VAL A 24 6.08 -3.17 4.88
N ALA A 25 5.03 -2.50 4.41
CA ALA A 25 3.68 -3.06 4.38
C ALA A 25 3.59 -4.34 3.53
N ALA A 26 4.21 -4.34 2.35
CA ALA A 26 4.27 -5.51 1.47
C ALA A 26 5.05 -6.67 2.09
N VAL A 27 6.19 -6.40 2.75
CA VAL A 27 7.01 -7.42 3.40
C VAL A 27 6.30 -8.00 4.62
N LEU A 28 5.73 -7.17 5.50
CA LEU A 28 4.95 -7.64 6.66
C LEU A 28 3.80 -8.56 6.22
N MET A 29 3.16 -8.21 5.10
CA MET A 29 2.08 -9.00 4.53
C MET A 29 2.55 -10.23 3.73
N ALA A 30 3.73 -10.21 3.13
CA ALA A 30 4.30 -11.38 2.46
C ALA A 30 4.84 -12.39 3.49
N MET A 31 5.33 -11.90 4.63
CA MET A 31 5.84 -12.70 5.75
C MET A 31 4.71 -13.25 6.63
N SER A 32 3.44 -12.84 6.42
CA SER A 32 2.27 -13.45 7.08
C SER A 32 1.96 -14.81 6.46
N HIS A 33 2.76 -15.79 6.83
CA HIS A 33 2.44 -17.20 6.72
C HIS A 33 2.23 -17.76 8.12
N ASP A 34 1.18 -18.55 8.30
CA ASP A 34 0.92 -19.27 9.53
C ASP A 34 0.31 -20.63 9.15
N GLU A 35 0.90 -21.71 9.65
CA GLU A 35 0.39 -23.05 9.46
C GLU A 35 -0.21 -23.49 10.79
N VAL A 36 -1.52 -23.62 10.86
CA VAL A 36 -2.21 -24.01 12.11
C VAL A 36 -3.08 -25.22 11.85
N ILE A 37 -2.95 -26.24 12.71
CA ILE A 37 -3.73 -27.47 12.65
C ILE A 37 -5.06 -27.20 13.36
N VAL A 38 -6.18 -27.22 12.61
CA VAL A 38 -7.52 -26.96 13.14
C VAL A 38 -8.35 -28.23 12.96
N TYR A 39 -8.84 -28.82 14.06
CA TYR A 39 -9.64 -30.07 14.07
C TYR A 39 -8.99 -31.27 13.35
N GLY A 40 -7.68 -31.47 13.48
CA GLY A 40 -6.97 -32.59 12.85
C GLY A 40 -6.74 -32.44 11.34
N MET A 41 -7.08 -31.28 10.76
CA MET A 41 -6.72 -30.91 9.40
C MET A 41 -5.72 -29.75 9.41
N GLU A 42 -4.63 -29.88 8.66
CA GLU A 42 -3.65 -28.81 8.47
C GLU A 42 -4.27 -27.66 7.67
N VAL A 43 -4.63 -26.56 8.33
CA VAL A 43 -5.13 -25.36 7.66
C VAL A 43 -3.95 -24.42 7.45
N GLN A 44 -3.43 -24.39 6.23
CA GLN A 44 -2.40 -23.43 5.85
C GLN A 44 -3.04 -22.07 5.57
N ALA A 45 -2.88 -21.11 6.48
CA ALA A 45 -3.29 -19.74 6.27
C ALA A 45 -2.15 -18.97 5.57
N LYS A 46 -2.13 -19.03 4.24
CA LYS A 46 -1.22 -18.23 3.40
C LYS A 46 -1.94 -17.01 2.84
N PHE A 47 -1.25 -15.88 2.80
CA PHE A 47 -1.76 -14.64 2.18
C PHE A 47 -2.24 -14.85 0.72
N ARG A 48 -1.67 -15.84 0.01
CA ARG A 48 -2.05 -16.20 -1.36
C ARG A 48 -3.47 -16.75 -1.51
N TYR A 49 -4.09 -17.25 -0.44
CA TYR A 49 -5.45 -17.78 -0.49
C TYR A 49 -6.52 -16.69 -0.45
N THR A 50 -6.18 -15.47 -0.03
CA THR A 50 -7.12 -14.35 0.02
C THR A 50 -6.76 -13.32 -1.06
N PRO A 51 -7.58 -13.19 -2.13
CA PRO A 51 -7.24 -12.34 -3.27
C PRO A 51 -7.09 -10.86 -2.89
N SER A 52 -7.78 -10.37 -1.86
CA SER A 52 -7.63 -8.99 -1.38
C SER A 52 -6.27 -8.72 -0.74
N LEU A 53 -5.70 -9.70 -0.03
CA LEU A 53 -4.38 -9.61 0.59
C LEU A 53 -3.29 -9.64 -0.48
N VAL A 54 -3.49 -10.46 -1.53
CA VAL A 54 -2.63 -10.45 -2.73
C VAL A 54 -2.68 -9.10 -3.42
N PHE A 55 -3.87 -8.53 -3.58
CA PHE A 55 -4.04 -7.22 -4.20
C PHE A 55 -3.36 -6.11 -3.38
N PHE A 56 -3.42 -6.16 -2.05
CA PHE A 56 -2.69 -5.24 -1.17
C PHE A 56 -1.17 -5.31 -1.36
N VAL A 57 -0.59 -6.52 -1.39
CA VAL A 57 0.85 -6.70 -1.65
C VAL A 57 1.22 -6.20 -3.04
N ALA A 58 0.43 -6.55 -4.06
CA ALA A 58 0.67 -6.14 -5.43
C ALA A 58 0.63 -4.61 -5.58
N ALA A 59 -0.33 -3.93 -4.97
CA ALA A 59 -0.46 -2.48 -5.00
C ALA A 59 0.73 -1.79 -4.31
N ASN A 60 1.13 -2.24 -3.12
CA ASN A 60 2.30 -1.69 -2.42
C ASN A 60 3.61 -1.95 -3.18
N ALA A 61 3.78 -3.13 -3.78
CA ALA A 61 4.93 -3.46 -4.60
C ALA A 61 4.99 -2.58 -5.86
N ALA A 62 3.85 -2.34 -6.52
CA ALA A 62 3.76 -1.44 -7.67
C ALA A 62 4.16 -0.01 -7.29
N VAL A 63 3.66 0.52 -6.16
CA VAL A 63 4.04 1.85 -5.66
C VAL A 63 5.54 1.94 -5.39
N SER A 64 6.13 0.93 -4.75
CA SER A 64 7.57 0.89 -4.49
C SER A 64 8.39 0.84 -5.79
N ALA A 65 8.01 -0.02 -6.74
CA ALA A 65 8.70 -0.16 -8.02
C ALA A 65 8.61 1.12 -8.86
N CYS A 66 7.40 1.67 -9.03
CA CYS A 66 7.19 2.91 -9.76
C CYS A 66 7.95 4.08 -9.12
N SER A 67 7.98 4.18 -7.79
CA SER A 67 8.74 5.22 -7.09
C SER A 67 10.24 5.13 -7.37
N LEU A 68 10.79 3.91 -7.39
CA LEU A 68 12.21 3.67 -7.73
C LEU A 68 12.51 4.05 -9.17
N VAL A 69 11.66 3.64 -10.11
CA VAL A 69 11.82 3.98 -11.53
C VAL A 69 11.83 5.49 -11.73
N VAL A 70 10.91 6.23 -11.08
CA VAL A 70 10.88 7.69 -11.20
C VAL A 70 12.12 8.36 -10.60
N LEU A 71 12.73 7.79 -9.55
CA LEU A 71 14.00 8.28 -9.02
C LEU A 71 15.19 8.08 -9.97
N LEU A 72 15.15 7.02 -10.80
CA LEU A 72 16.22 6.68 -11.74
C LEU A 72 16.13 7.46 -13.06
N VAL A 73 14.96 8.01 -13.39
CA VAL A 73 14.76 8.80 -14.62
C VAL A 73 15.40 10.20 -14.46
N PRO A 74 16.28 10.63 -15.39
CA PRO A 74 16.93 11.94 -15.33
C PRO A 74 15.93 13.09 -15.31
N SER A 75 16.20 14.13 -14.51
CA SER A 75 15.33 15.29 -14.27
C SER A 75 15.10 16.23 -15.47
N SER A 76 15.51 15.83 -16.68
CA SER A 76 15.25 16.56 -17.93
C SER A 76 13.87 16.22 -18.51
N THR A 77 12.85 16.24 -17.66
CA THR A 77 11.51 15.77 -17.99
C THR A 77 10.68 16.93 -18.56
N SER A 78 10.19 16.78 -19.79
CA SER A 78 9.25 17.72 -20.41
C SER A 78 8.04 17.96 -19.50
N LYS A 79 7.44 19.17 -19.55
CA LYS A 79 6.19 19.50 -18.83
C LYS A 79 5.08 18.46 -19.07
N LEU A 80 5.04 17.88 -20.27
CA LEU A 80 4.08 16.83 -20.63
C LEU A 80 4.34 15.54 -19.83
N ALA A 81 5.60 15.12 -19.72
CA ALA A 81 5.98 13.91 -18.99
C ALA A 81 5.79 14.07 -17.48
N ALA A 82 6.03 15.27 -16.92
CA ALA A 82 5.69 15.57 -15.52
C ALA A 82 4.18 15.45 -15.25
N ARG A 83 3.34 15.88 -16.20
CA ARG A 83 1.88 15.73 -16.10
C ARG A 83 1.44 14.27 -16.21
N LEU A 84 2.03 13.49 -17.12
CA LEU A 84 1.75 12.05 -17.24
C LEU A 84 2.15 11.28 -15.97
N LEU A 85 3.30 11.59 -15.39
CA LEU A 85 3.74 11.02 -14.12
C LEU A 85 2.75 11.35 -12.99
N LEU A 86 2.28 12.60 -12.90
CA LEU A 86 1.28 12.97 -11.90
C LEU A 86 -0.03 12.18 -12.08
N MET A 87 -0.50 12.00 -13.31
CA MET A 87 -1.71 11.21 -13.57
C MET A 87 -1.51 9.74 -13.19
N ALA A 88 -0.35 9.16 -13.52
CA ALA A 88 0.00 7.80 -13.13
C ALA A 88 0.09 7.66 -11.60
N ASP A 89 0.69 8.63 -10.90
CA ASP A 89 0.77 8.66 -9.45
C ASP A 89 -0.64 8.70 -8.83
N VAL A 90 -1.57 9.51 -9.37
CA VAL A 90 -2.97 9.56 -8.91
C VAL A 90 -3.66 8.20 -9.06
N VAL A 91 -3.50 7.54 -10.22
CA VAL A 91 -4.08 6.21 -10.46
C VAL A 91 -3.51 5.18 -9.48
N LEU A 92 -2.21 5.18 -9.24
CA LEU A 92 -1.57 4.31 -8.25
C LEU A 92 -2.09 4.57 -6.83
N GLY A 93 -2.31 5.84 -6.47
CA GLY A 93 -2.90 6.21 -5.18
C GLY A 93 -4.32 5.65 -5.00
N MET A 94 -5.15 5.71 -6.05
CA MET A 94 -6.49 5.12 -6.04
C MET A 94 -6.45 3.59 -5.91
N VAL A 95 -5.56 2.93 -6.65
CA VAL A 95 -5.35 1.48 -6.56
C VAL A 95 -4.92 1.08 -5.16
N LEU A 96 -3.98 1.81 -4.55
CA LEU A 96 -3.49 1.57 -3.19
C LEU A 96 -4.62 1.70 -2.16
N ALA A 97 -5.43 2.75 -2.25
CA ALA A 97 -6.57 2.96 -1.35
C ALA A 97 -7.63 1.84 -1.49
N GLY A 98 -7.94 1.44 -2.72
CA GLY A 98 -8.84 0.32 -2.99
C GLY A 98 -8.31 -1.00 -2.44
N ALA A 99 -7.01 -1.25 -2.57
CA ALA A 99 -6.36 -2.45 -2.05
C ALA A 99 -6.37 -2.50 -0.51
N PHE A 100 -6.12 -1.36 0.14
CA PHE A 100 -6.24 -1.23 1.59
C PHE A 100 -7.67 -1.44 2.08
N ALA A 101 -8.67 -0.86 1.41
CA ALA A 101 -10.07 -1.06 1.76
C ALA A 101 -10.48 -2.54 1.64
N ALA A 102 -10.07 -3.22 0.56
CA ALA A 102 -10.36 -4.64 0.36
C ALA A 102 -9.66 -5.54 1.40
N ALA A 103 -8.40 -5.25 1.74
CA ALA A 103 -7.68 -5.98 2.77
C ALA A 103 -8.27 -5.71 4.17
N GLY A 104 -8.65 -4.46 4.46
CA GLY A 104 -9.31 -4.08 5.70
C GLY A 104 -10.65 -4.77 5.90
N ALA A 105 -11.47 -4.87 4.84
CA ALA A 105 -12.72 -5.61 4.88
C ALA A 105 -12.51 -7.09 5.23
N MET A 106 -11.52 -7.75 4.62
CA MET A 106 -11.20 -9.15 4.96
C MET A 106 -10.60 -9.30 6.36
N ALA A 107 -9.83 -8.33 6.84
CA ALA A 107 -9.33 -8.34 8.21
C ALA A 107 -10.45 -8.21 9.25
N GLU A 108 -11.45 -7.35 8.99
CA GLU A 108 -12.65 -7.25 9.83
C GLU A 108 -13.48 -8.53 9.80
N LEU A 109 -13.68 -9.12 8.62
CA LEU A 109 -14.35 -10.43 8.51
C LEU A 109 -13.58 -11.53 9.23
N GLY A 110 -12.25 -11.54 9.16
CA GLY A 110 -11.42 -12.51 9.86
C GLY A 110 -11.50 -12.39 11.39
N LYS A 111 -11.62 -11.15 11.90
CA LYS A 111 -11.64 -10.85 13.34
C LYS A 111 -13.02 -11.02 13.96
N ASN A 112 -14.05 -10.44 13.35
CA ASN A 112 -15.41 -10.38 13.90
C ASN A 112 -16.35 -11.41 13.26
N GLY A 113 -16.04 -11.90 12.06
CA GLY A 113 -16.96 -12.71 11.28
C GLY A 113 -18.18 -11.91 10.78
N ASN A 114 -19.12 -12.60 10.15
CA ASN A 114 -20.45 -12.09 9.83
C ASN A 114 -21.44 -13.25 9.79
N SER A 115 -22.20 -13.43 10.87
CA SER A 115 -23.18 -14.52 11.00
C SER A 115 -24.26 -14.49 9.91
N HIS A 116 -24.67 -13.30 9.47
CA HIS A 116 -25.68 -13.14 8.41
C HIS A 116 -25.20 -13.63 7.05
N ALA A 117 -23.89 -13.58 6.78
CA ALA A 117 -23.27 -14.10 5.56
C ALA A 117 -22.63 -15.48 5.75
N GLY A 118 -22.73 -16.08 6.94
CA GLY A 118 -22.07 -17.35 7.27
C GLY A 118 -20.55 -17.28 7.44
N TRP A 119 -19.98 -16.08 7.58
CA TRP A 119 -18.55 -15.90 7.82
C TRP A 119 -18.22 -16.12 9.30
N ILE A 120 -17.37 -17.10 9.57
CA ILE A 120 -16.86 -17.37 10.92
C ILE A 120 -15.61 -16.54 11.22
N ALA A 121 -15.43 -16.14 12.47
CA ALA A 121 -14.18 -15.51 12.91
C ALA A 121 -13.06 -16.56 12.96
N ILE A 122 -11.94 -16.26 12.31
CA ILE A 122 -10.79 -17.18 12.13
C ILE A 122 -9.59 -16.72 12.98
N CYS A 123 -9.54 -15.44 13.37
CA CYS A 123 -8.41 -14.89 14.12
C CYS A 123 -8.22 -15.50 15.52
N VAL A 124 -9.21 -16.21 16.07
CA VAL A 124 -9.06 -16.94 17.34
C VAL A 124 -8.16 -18.18 17.13
N GLN A 125 -8.24 -18.81 15.97
CA GLN A 125 -7.50 -20.00 15.61
C GLN A 125 -6.12 -19.67 15.05
N VAL A 126 -5.96 -18.55 14.34
CA VAL A 126 -4.68 -18.11 13.72
C VAL A 126 -4.24 -16.72 14.24
N PRO A 127 -3.95 -16.58 15.54
CA PRO A 127 -3.68 -15.26 16.13
C PRO A 127 -2.42 -14.60 15.55
N LEU A 128 -1.38 -15.38 15.24
CA LEU A 128 -0.11 -14.87 14.73
C LEU A 128 -0.24 -14.32 13.29
N PHE A 129 -0.98 -15.03 12.43
CA PHE A 129 -1.38 -14.53 11.12
C PHE A 129 -2.15 -13.21 11.22
N CYS A 130 -3.18 -13.16 12.06
CA CYS A 130 -4.03 -11.96 12.18
C CYS A 130 -3.28 -10.75 12.75
N ASP A 131 -2.36 -10.94 13.69
CA ASP A 131 -1.52 -9.87 14.19
C ASP A 131 -0.57 -9.33 13.11
N ARG A 132 0.01 -10.22 12.28
CA ARG A 132 0.83 -9.79 11.13
C ARG A 132 0.01 -9.04 10.10
N VAL A 133 -1.18 -9.52 9.72
CA VAL A 133 -2.10 -8.82 8.80
C VAL A 133 -2.47 -7.44 9.36
N ARG A 134 -2.78 -7.34 10.65
CA ARG A 134 -3.06 -6.07 11.32
C ARG A 134 -1.86 -5.14 11.26
N SER A 135 -0.65 -5.62 11.55
CA SER A 135 0.57 -4.81 11.47
C SER A 135 0.84 -4.31 10.04
N ALA A 136 0.58 -5.13 9.03
CA ALA A 136 0.71 -4.76 7.63
C ALA A 136 -0.32 -3.70 7.21
N LEU A 137 -1.56 -3.78 7.71
CA LEU A 137 -2.57 -2.74 7.51
C LEU A 137 -2.17 -1.42 8.19
N VAL A 138 -1.64 -1.47 9.41
CA VAL A 138 -1.12 -0.27 10.09
C VAL A 138 0.02 0.37 9.30
N ALA A 139 0.94 -0.42 8.75
CA ALA A 139 1.96 0.10 7.85
C ALA A 139 1.37 0.66 6.54
N GLY A 140 0.36 -0.03 5.97
CA GLY A 140 -0.33 0.40 4.76
C GLY A 140 -1.07 1.73 4.89
N SER A 141 -1.66 2.01 6.06
CA SER A 141 -2.31 3.30 6.31
C SER A 141 -1.29 4.45 6.32
N ALA A 142 -0.10 4.23 6.89
CA ALA A 142 1.00 5.19 6.82
C ALA A 142 1.44 5.42 5.36
N THR A 143 1.54 4.37 4.54
CA THR A 143 1.81 4.48 3.10
C THR A 143 0.79 5.38 2.41
N ILE A 144 -0.51 5.17 2.64
CA ILE A 144 -1.58 5.98 2.03
C ILE A 144 -1.45 7.45 2.42
N VAL A 145 -1.22 7.75 3.69
CA VAL A 145 -1.07 9.13 4.18
C VAL A 145 0.13 9.81 3.52
N LEU A 146 1.29 9.16 3.51
CA LEU A 146 2.50 9.70 2.88
C LEU A 146 2.31 9.92 1.38
N TYR A 147 1.68 8.97 0.70
CA TYR A 147 1.42 9.05 -0.73
C TYR A 147 0.40 10.15 -1.08
N TYR A 148 -0.60 10.37 -0.24
CA TYR A 148 -1.55 11.47 -0.40
C TYR A 148 -0.88 12.84 -0.20
N LEU A 149 -0.04 12.98 0.83
CA LEU A 149 0.76 14.19 1.03
C LEU A 149 1.67 14.47 -0.16
N MET A 150 2.24 13.41 -0.77
CA MET A 150 3.05 13.51 -1.98
C MET A 150 2.25 14.08 -3.15
N LEU A 151 1.05 13.55 -3.38
CA LEU A 151 0.16 14.02 -4.44
C LEU A 151 -0.23 15.49 -4.23
N MET A 152 -0.63 15.86 -3.01
CA MET A 152 -0.98 17.25 -2.67
C MET A 152 0.18 18.21 -2.92
N TYR A 153 1.38 17.84 -2.49
CA TYR A 153 2.58 18.63 -2.72
C TYR A 153 2.92 18.76 -4.21
N SER A 154 2.78 17.68 -4.97
CA SER A 154 3.03 17.68 -6.42
C SER A 154 2.04 18.57 -7.18
N ILE A 155 0.75 18.53 -6.81
CA ILE A 155 -0.30 19.38 -7.40
C ILE A 155 -0.06 20.86 -7.07
N TYR A 156 0.29 21.18 -5.82
CA TYR A 156 0.56 22.56 -5.42
C TYR A 156 1.79 23.16 -6.13
N THR A 157 2.78 22.33 -6.42
CA THR A 157 4.06 22.78 -6.98
C THR A 157 4.04 22.87 -8.51
N LEU A 158 3.26 22.02 -9.19
CA LEU A 158 3.07 22.06 -10.63
C LEU A 158 1.89 22.99 -10.97
N PRO A 159 2.09 24.18 -11.56
CA PRO A 159 0.98 24.99 -12.03
C PRO A 159 0.22 24.20 -13.11
N MET A 160 -0.94 23.68 -12.72
CA MET A 160 -1.77 22.80 -13.55
C MET A 160 -2.53 23.58 -14.63
N PHE A 161 -2.67 24.90 -14.45
CA PHE A 161 -3.31 25.84 -15.37
C PHE A 161 -2.30 26.79 -16.02
N PRO A 162 -2.48 27.14 -17.32
CA PRO A 162 -1.71 28.17 -18.00
C PRO A 162 -1.90 29.56 -17.37
#